data_AF-A0A399ZAJ0-F1
#
_entry.id   AF-A0A399ZAJ0-F1
#
_cell.length_a   1.000
_cell.length_b   1.000
_cell.length_c   1.000
_cell.angle_alpha   90.00
_cell.angle_beta   90.00
_cell.angle_gamma   90.00
#
_symmetry.space_group_name_H-M   'P 1'
#
loop_
_entity.id
_entity.type
_entity.pdbx_description
1 polymer ?
#
loop_
_entity_poly.entity_id
_entity_poly.type
_entity_poly.pdbx_seq_one_letter_code
_entity_poly.pdbx_strand_id
1 'polypeptide(L)'
;MPVNQLTARQIAYTKAIQNSSHTTQGAFGYMLSQMKPRPRLTVATHFQAQDDTIASAQKSLDAYKIPRDAYTFAADLMMLNVTKDKITPSRADISAFAFGAPPYTYPDPNVPKYHDANGNSDPNAQIDNADWIPYTGYPGLNKVTYNEDGY
;
A
#
# COMPACT_ATOMS: atom_id res chain seq x y z
N MET A 1 23.05 6.74 23.36
CA MET A 1 22.96 5.64 22.37
C MET A 1 23.30 6.22 21.00
N PRO A 2 24.24 5.65 20.22
CA PRO A 2 24.61 6.23 18.95
C PRO A 2 23.53 5.94 17.91
N VAL A 3 23.05 7.01 17.25
CA VAL A 3 22.11 6.95 16.13
C VAL A 3 22.85 6.33 14.94
N ASN A 4 22.44 5.13 14.52
CA ASN A 4 23.06 4.40 13.42
C ASN A 4 22.96 5.21 12.11
N GLN A 5 24.10 5.61 11.58
CA GLN A 5 24.20 6.21 10.25
C GLN A 5 23.94 5.13 9.19
N LEU A 6 22.89 5.31 8.39
CA LEU A 6 22.68 4.51 7.18
C LEU A 6 23.88 4.71 6.24
N THR A 7 24.44 3.60 5.75
CA THR A 7 25.56 3.65 4.80
C THR A 7 25.12 4.31 3.49
N ALA A 8 26.06 4.96 2.77
CA ALA A 8 25.77 5.59 1.47
C ALA A 8 25.13 4.61 0.46
N ARG A 9 25.49 3.32 0.54
CA ARG A 9 24.90 2.25 -0.28
C ARG A 9 23.43 2.00 0.05
N GLN A 10 23.06 1.99 1.33
CA GLN A 10 21.66 1.83 1.75
C GLN A 10 20.82 3.02 1.29
N ILE A 11 21.35 4.24 1.41
CA ILE A 11 20.67 5.45 0.91
C ILE A 11 20.46 5.37 -0.60
N ALA A 12 21.48 4.98 -1.37
CA ALA A 12 21.38 4.85 -2.82
C ALA A 12 20.36 3.79 -3.24
N TYR A 13 20.36 2.63 -2.57
CA TYR A 13 19.40 1.55 -2.83
C TYR A 13 17.95 1.95 -2.53
N THR A 14 17.68 2.51 -1.35
CA THR A 14 16.34 2.96 -0.99
C THR A 14 15.82 4.07 -1.90
N LYS A 15 16.70 5.00 -2.32
CA LYS A 15 16.37 6.02 -3.33
C LYS A 15 16.04 5.41 -4.68
N ALA A 16 16.78 4.40 -5.13
CA ALA A 16 16.51 3.73 -6.39
C ALA A 16 15.12 3.08 -6.39
N ILE A 17 14.77 2.36 -5.32
CA ILE A 17 13.43 1.78 -5.15
C ILE A 17 12.35 2.87 -5.14
N GLN A 18 12.52 3.91 -4.32
CA GLN A 18 11.53 4.98 -4.24
C GLN A 18 11.30 5.65 -5.60
N ASN A 19 12.36 5.92 -6.35
CA ASN A 19 12.27 6.59 -7.64
C ASN A 19 11.74 5.68 -8.75
N SER A 20 11.93 4.37 -8.67
CA SER A 20 11.53 3.43 -9.73
C SER A 20 10.11 2.88 -9.58
N SER A 21 9.57 2.85 -8.36
CA SER A 21 8.35 2.07 -8.07
C SER A 21 7.35 2.75 -7.13
N HIS A 22 7.63 3.94 -6.62
CA HIS A 22 6.77 4.62 -5.66
C HIS A 22 6.43 6.06 -6.07
N THR A 23 5.30 6.56 -5.57
CA THR A 23 5.01 8.00 -5.59
C THR A 23 5.72 8.65 -4.40
N THR A 24 6.68 9.53 -4.65
CA THR A 24 7.37 10.27 -3.57
C THR A 24 6.41 11.25 -2.87
N GLN A 25 6.73 11.65 -1.64
CA GLN A 25 5.93 12.62 -0.87
C GLN A 25 5.71 13.93 -1.64
N GLY A 26 6.75 14.41 -2.34
CA GLY A 26 6.66 15.60 -3.19
C GLY A 26 5.79 15.39 -4.44
N ALA A 27 5.93 14.25 -5.12
CA ALA A 27 5.09 13.92 -6.28
C ALA A 27 3.61 13.79 -5.87
N PHE A 28 3.34 13.20 -4.70
CA PHE A 28 2.01 13.11 -4.12
C PHE A 28 1.41 14.50 -3.85
N GLY A 29 2.15 15.41 -3.21
CA GLY A 29 1.72 16.80 -3.01
C GLY A 29 1.46 17.55 -4.33
N TYR A 30 2.32 17.36 -5.33
CA TYR A 30 2.11 17.91 -6.66
C TYR A 30 0.80 17.40 -7.28
N MET A 31 0.57 16.09 -7.29
CA MET A 31 -0.67 15.50 -7.82
C MET A 31 -1.91 16.09 -7.17
N LEU A 32 -1.94 16.20 -5.84
CA LEU A 32 -3.06 16.81 -5.11
C LEU A 32 -3.27 18.28 -5.45
N SER A 33 -2.20 19.02 -5.74
CA SER A 33 -2.30 20.43 -6.15
C SER A 33 -2.96 20.60 -7.53
N GLN A 34 -2.90 19.57 -8.38
CA GLN A 34 -3.48 19.59 -9.74
C GLN A 34 -4.97 19.18 -9.78
N MET A 35 -5.50 18.53 -8.74
CA MET A 35 -6.89 18.03 -8.72
C MET A 35 -7.91 19.16 -8.50
N LYS A 36 -8.84 19.33 -9.45
CA LYS A 36 -9.93 20.32 -9.40
C LYS A 36 -11.26 19.67 -9.84
N PRO A 37 -12.25 19.50 -8.94
CA PRO A 37 -12.19 19.82 -7.51
C PRO A 37 -11.22 18.89 -6.77
N ARG A 38 -10.69 19.36 -5.63
CA ARG A 38 -9.86 18.53 -4.75
C ARG A 38 -10.74 17.44 -4.08
N PRO A 39 -10.20 16.26 -3.78
CA PRO A 39 -10.86 15.30 -2.90
C PRO A 39 -11.30 15.94 -1.58
N ARG A 40 -12.47 15.53 -1.06
CA ARG A 40 -13.00 16.00 0.24
C ARG A 40 -12.10 15.62 1.43
N LEU A 41 -11.39 14.50 1.30
CA LEU A 41 -10.30 14.08 2.19
C LEU A 41 -9.36 13.20 1.38
N THR A 42 -8.06 13.43 1.51
CA THR A 42 -7.01 12.57 0.95
C THR A 42 -6.41 11.70 2.05
N VAL A 43 -6.13 10.43 1.76
CA VAL A 43 -5.46 9.52 2.70
C VAL A 43 -4.14 9.05 2.11
N ALA A 44 -3.03 9.47 2.72
CA ALA A 44 -1.70 9.01 2.34
C ALA A 44 -1.40 7.67 3.02
N THR A 45 -0.98 6.66 2.26
CA THR A 45 -0.70 5.30 2.74
C THR A 45 0.56 4.72 2.11
N HIS A 46 0.91 3.48 2.46
CA HIS A 46 2.04 2.73 1.91
C HIS A 46 3.41 3.39 2.19
N PHE A 47 3.55 3.96 3.38
CA PHE A 47 4.83 4.42 3.92
C PHE A 47 4.87 4.11 5.43
N GLN A 48 6.06 4.07 6.02
CA GLN A 48 6.19 3.93 7.47
C GLN A 48 5.59 5.17 8.13
N ALA A 49 4.46 5.02 8.83
CA ALA A 49 3.76 6.12 9.49
C ALA A 49 4.29 6.30 10.92
N GLN A 50 5.45 6.95 11.05
CA GLN A 50 6.08 7.31 12.33
C GLN A 50 6.16 8.84 12.46
N ASP A 51 6.40 9.38 13.66
CA ASP A 51 6.38 10.83 13.91
C ASP A 51 7.30 11.62 12.95
N ASP A 52 8.52 11.14 12.73
CA ASP A 52 9.53 11.78 11.90
C ASP A 52 9.21 11.72 10.39
N THR A 53 8.71 10.58 9.93
CA THR A 53 8.31 10.31 8.55
C THR A 53 7.02 11.03 8.18
N ILE A 54 6.06 11.12 9.11
CA ILE A 54 4.85 11.95 8.98
C ILE A 54 5.24 13.43 8.89
N ALA A 55 6.10 13.92 9.79
CA ALA A 55 6.56 15.30 9.76
C ALA A 55 7.27 15.64 8.44
N SER A 56 8.07 14.72 7.90
CA SER A 56 8.69 14.87 6.58
C SER A 56 7.65 14.94 5.46
N ALA A 57 6.64 14.07 5.48
CA ALA A 57 5.58 14.06 4.48
C ALA A 57 4.72 15.33 4.53
N GLN A 58 4.40 15.81 5.73
CA GLN A 58 3.67 17.06 5.96
C GLN A 58 4.39 18.25 5.32
N LYS A 59 5.70 18.40 5.53
CA LYS A 59 6.49 19.46 4.89
C LYS A 59 6.37 19.46 3.36
N SER A 60 6.32 18.28 2.75
CA SER A 60 6.12 18.17 1.30
C SER A 60 4.74 18.66 0.88
N LEU A 61 3.68 18.33 1.62
CA LEU A 61 2.31 18.79 1.35
C LEU A 61 2.15 20.30 1.59
N ASP A 62 2.76 20.82 2.64
CA ASP A 62 2.75 22.24 2.98
C ASP A 62 3.44 23.08 1.90
N ALA A 63 4.52 22.58 1.30
CA ALA A 63 5.19 23.23 0.16
C ALA A 63 4.26 23.41 -1.06
N TYR A 64 3.30 22.50 -1.26
CA TYR A 64 2.25 22.61 -2.27
C TYR A 64 0.97 23.31 -1.77
N LYS A 65 1.01 23.89 -0.56
CA LYS A 65 -0.09 24.60 0.08
C LYS A 65 -1.37 23.75 0.19
N ILE A 66 -1.20 22.45 0.43
CA ILE A 66 -2.34 21.56 0.69
C ILE A 66 -2.86 21.84 2.11
N PRO A 67 -4.15 22.19 2.29
CA PRO A 67 -4.70 22.46 3.63
C PRO A 67 -4.59 21.25 4.55
N ARG A 68 -4.27 21.46 5.83
CA ARG A 68 -4.05 20.38 6.80
C ARG A 68 -5.28 19.49 6.99
N ASP A 69 -6.47 20.05 6.91
CA ASP A 69 -7.75 19.35 7.02
C ASP A 69 -8.15 18.60 5.73
N ALA A 70 -7.45 18.84 4.62
CA ALA A 70 -7.69 18.14 3.35
C ALA A 70 -7.02 16.77 3.25
N TYR A 71 -6.18 16.39 4.23
CA TYR A 71 -5.48 15.11 4.23
C TYR A 71 -5.30 14.48 5.61
N THR A 72 -5.07 13.17 5.61
CA THR A 72 -4.64 12.39 6.78
C THR A 72 -3.65 11.31 6.36
N PHE A 73 -2.94 10.72 7.32
CA PHE A 73 -2.01 9.63 7.11
C PHE A 73 -2.63 8.34 7.63
N ALA A 74 -2.69 7.32 6.77
CA ALA A 74 -3.14 6.00 7.18
C ALA A 74 -2.19 5.43 8.23
N ALA A 75 -2.78 4.84 9.26
CA ALA A 75 -2.13 4.01 10.25
C ALA A 75 -3.00 2.78 10.46
N ASP A 76 -2.41 1.73 11.00
CA ASP A 76 -3.14 0.51 11.32
C ASP A 76 -4.34 0.83 12.20
N LEU A 77 -5.46 0.18 11.88
CA LEU A 77 -6.78 0.41 12.52
C LEU A 77 -7.39 1.79 12.25
N MET A 78 -6.88 2.59 11.30
CA MET A 78 -7.60 3.78 10.82
C MET A 78 -8.94 3.36 10.20
N MET A 79 -10.00 4.09 10.56
CA MET A 79 -11.29 4.01 9.92
C MET A 79 -11.71 5.37 9.37
N LEU A 80 -12.52 5.37 8.32
CA LEU A 80 -13.15 6.56 7.78
C LEU A 80 -14.67 6.38 7.83
N ASN A 81 -15.36 7.23 8.57
CA ASN A 81 -16.81 7.34 8.46
C ASN A 81 -17.15 8.33 7.34
N VAL A 82 -17.68 7.81 6.23
CA VAL A 82 -17.99 8.58 5.03
C VAL A 82 -19.50 8.81 4.94
N THR A 83 -19.92 10.06 5.03
CA THR A 83 -21.29 10.50 4.78
C THR A 83 -21.34 11.49 3.62
N LYS A 84 -22.56 11.81 3.16
CA LYS A 84 -22.78 12.87 2.15
C LYS A 84 -22.15 14.18 2.59
N ASP A 85 -22.24 14.51 3.88
CA ASP A 85 -21.84 15.81 4.41
C ASP A 85 -20.39 15.82 4.91
N LYS A 86 -19.90 14.73 5.51
CA LYS A 86 -18.57 14.70 6.15
C LYS A 86 -17.81 13.39 5.94
N ILE A 87 -16.47 13.48 5.94
CA ILE A 87 -15.58 12.33 6.10
C ILE A 87 -14.84 12.50 7.42
N THR A 88 -15.00 11.55 8.34
CA THR A 88 -14.40 11.63 9.68
C THR A 88 -13.40 10.50 9.88
N PRO A 89 -12.10 10.80 10.07
CA PRO A 89 -11.12 9.82 10.50
C PRO A 89 -11.40 9.35 11.92
N SER A 90 -11.21 8.07 12.18
CA SER A 90 -11.37 7.42 13.49
C SER A 90 -10.34 6.30 13.63
N ARG A 91 -10.20 5.75 14.83
CA ARG A 91 -9.37 4.57 15.10
C ARG A 91 -10.27 3.46 15.63
N ALA A 92 -10.18 2.28 15.04
CA ALA A 92 -10.84 1.11 15.59
C ALA A 92 -10.14 0.69 16.89
N ASP A 93 -10.93 0.53 17.95
CA ASP A 93 -10.50 -0.09 19.19
C ASP A 93 -10.96 -1.55 19.16
N ILE A 94 -10.02 -2.46 18.96
CA ILE A 94 -10.27 -3.89 18.75
C ILE A 94 -9.50 -4.65 19.82
N SER A 95 -10.12 -5.71 20.34
CA SER A 95 -9.44 -6.62 21.26
C SER A 95 -8.17 -7.20 20.63
N ALA A 96 -7.04 -7.10 21.33
CA ALA A 96 -5.80 -7.76 20.95
C ALA A 96 -5.91 -9.30 20.95
N PHE A 97 -7.01 -9.84 21.52
CA PHE A 97 -7.34 -11.26 21.59
C PHE A 97 -8.55 -11.61 20.72
N ALA A 98 -8.85 -10.80 19.70
CA ALA A 98 -9.93 -11.12 18.77
C ALA A 98 -9.64 -12.41 17.99
N PHE A 99 -10.66 -13.23 17.83
CA PHE A 99 -10.61 -14.42 16.97
C PHE A 99 -11.18 -14.07 15.58
N GLY A 100 -10.74 -14.80 14.56
CA GLY A 100 -11.28 -14.66 13.21
C GLY A 100 -12.78 -14.89 13.21
N ALA A 101 -13.52 -14.02 12.52
CA ALA A 101 -14.94 -14.24 12.28
C ALA A 101 -15.11 -15.55 11.48
N PRO A 102 -16.17 -16.35 11.74
CA PRO A 102 -16.45 -17.51 10.93
C PRO A 102 -16.60 -17.09 9.46
N PRO A 103 -16.02 -17.85 8.51
CA PRO A 103 -16.09 -17.50 7.10
C PRO A 103 -17.55 -17.53 6.65
N TYR A 104 -17.98 -16.46 6.01
CA TYR A 104 -19.27 -16.41 5.32
C TYR A 104 -19.02 -16.56 3.82
N THR A 105 -19.34 -17.73 3.28
CA THR A 105 -19.36 -17.96 1.83
C THR A 105 -20.70 -17.51 1.28
N TYR A 106 -20.66 -16.58 0.32
CA TYR A 106 -21.86 -16.23 -0.43
C TYR A 106 -22.29 -17.44 -1.28
N PRO A 107 -23.59 -17.77 -1.31
CA PRO A 107 -24.08 -18.91 -2.09
C PRO A 107 -23.96 -18.70 -3.62
N ASP A 108 -23.87 -17.44 -4.06
CA ASP A 108 -23.73 -17.06 -5.46
C ASP A 108 -22.70 -15.92 -5.60
N PRO A 109 -21.39 -16.22 -5.57
CA PRO A 109 -20.37 -15.19 -5.73
C PRO A 109 -20.35 -14.69 -7.18
N ASN A 110 -20.18 -13.38 -7.35
CA ASN A 110 -19.90 -12.81 -8.67
C ASN A 110 -18.66 -13.50 -9.29
N VAL A 111 -18.67 -13.63 -10.61
CA VAL A 111 -17.50 -14.11 -11.37
C VAL A 111 -16.28 -13.26 -11.00
N PRO A 112 -15.12 -13.86 -10.66
CA PRO A 112 -13.92 -13.12 -10.31
C PRO A 112 -13.52 -12.10 -11.39
N LYS A 113 -13.01 -10.94 -10.99
CA LYS A 113 -12.53 -9.90 -11.93
C LYS A 113 -11.52 -10.47 -12.94
N TYR A 114 -10.64 -11.34 -12.48
CA TYR A 114 -9.68 -12.08 -13.29
C TYR A 114 -10.13 -13.54 -13.35
N HIS A 115 -10.61 -13.95 -14.52
CA HIS A 115 -11.16 -15.26 -14.76
C HIS A 115 -10.72 -15.83 -16.11
N ASP A 116 -10.70 -17.15 -16.22
CA ASP A 116 -10.54 -17.85 -17.48
C ASP A 116 -11.79 -17.71 -18.37
N ALA A 117 -11.73 -18.21 -19.60
CA ALA A 117 -12.88 -18.17 -20.53
C ALA A 117 -14.14 -18.91 -20.00
N ASN A 118 -14.01 -19.72 -18.94
CA ASN A 118 -15.09 -20.45 -18.31
C ASN A 118 -15.62 -19.77 -17.03
N GLY A 119 -15.07 -18.61 -16.64
CA GLY A 119 -15.47 -17.88 -15.45
C GLY A 119 -14.80 -18.35 -14.14
N ASN A 120 -13.83 -19.27 -14.20
CA ASN A 120 -13.08 -19.68 -13.02
C ASN A 120 -12.02 -18.62 -12.69
N SER A 121 -11.71 -18.41 -11.41
CA SER A 121 -10.65 -17.49 -10.98
C SER A 121 -9.32 -17.80 -11.69
N ASP A 122 -8.73 -16.80 -12.34
CA ASP A 122 -7.39 -16.86 -12.91
C ASP A 122 -6.53 -15.70 -12.37
N PRO A 123 -5.76 -15.94 -11.30
CA PRO A 123 -4.89 -14.92 -10.72
C PRO A 123 -3.79 -14.42 -11.67
N ASN A 124 -3.42 -15.22 -12.68
CA ASN A 124 -2.32 -14.93 -13.60
C ASN A 124 -2.75 -14.04 -14.76
N ALA A 125 -4.06 -13.86 -14.98
CA ALA A 125 -4.57 -13.06 -16.09
C ALA A 125 -4.16 -11.56 -16.04
N GLN A 126 -3.71 -11.07 -14.88
CA GLN A 126 -3.20 -9.69 -14.72
C GLN A 126 -1.67 -9.58 -14.87
N ILE A 127 -0.95 -10.70 -14.81
CA ILE A 127 0.51 -10.70 -14.64
C ILE A 127 1.16 -11.07 -15.97
N ASP A 128 2.11 -10.25 -16.42
CA ASP A 128 3.03 -10.68 -17.48
C ASP A 128 3.99 -11.71 -16.88
N ASN A 129 3.81 -12.96 -17.28
CA ASN A 129 4.60 -14.09 -16.77
C ASN A 129 5.85 -14.37 -17.62
N ALA A 130 6.19 -13.51 -18.59
CA ALA A 130 7.35 -13.74 -19.46
C ALA A 130 8.67 -13.88 -18.68
N ASP A 131 8.82 -13.13 -17.59
CA ASP A 131 10.00 -13.15 -16.72
C ASP A 131 9.74 -13.90 -15.40
N TRP A 132 8.70 -14.73 -15.35
CA TRP A 132 8.38 -15.51 -14.15
C TRP A 132 9.51 -16.50 -13.83
N ILE A 133 10.04 -16.43 -12.61
CA ILE A 133 10.99 -17.43 -12.09
C ILE A 133 10.17 -18.55 -11.44
N PRO A 134 10.08 -19.74 -12.06
CA PRO A 134 9.30 -20.85 -11.55
C PRO A 134 9.91 -21.37 -10.24
N TYR A 135 9.02 -21.83 -9.38
CA TYR A 135 9.30 -22.49 -8.10
C TYR A 135 10.39 -23.57 -8.19
N THR A 136 10.40 -24.32 -9.29
CA THR A 136 11.36 -25.38 -9.58
C THR A 136 11.79 -25.30 -11.04
N GLY A 137 13.02 -25.72 -11.34
CA GLY A 137 13.46 -25.93 -12.72
C GLY A 137 13.79 -24.65 -13.49
N TYR A 138 14.01 -23.52 -12.81
CA TYR A 138 14.53 -22.33 -13.47
C TYR A 138 15.94 -22.60 -14.01
N PRO A 139 16.22 -22.31 -15.30
CA PRO A 139 17.55 -22.53 -15.88
C PRO A 139 18.64 -21.79 -15.09
N GLY A 140 19.57 -22.54 -14.50
CA GLY A 140 20.65 -21.99 -13.66
C GLY A 140 20.36 -21.92 -12.16
N LEU A 141 19.13 -22.22 -11.72
CA LEU A 141 18.77 -22.37 -10.32
C LEU A 141 18.52 -23.86 -10.01
N ASN A 142 19.55 -24.58 -9.56
CA ASN A 142 19.44 -25.98 -9.10
C ASN A 142 18.81 -26.08 -7.69
N LYS A 143 17.89 -25.17 -7.35
CA LYS A 143 17.25 -25.09 -6.04
C LYS A 143 15.77 -24.83 -6.17
N VAL A 144 15.01 -25.46 -5.29
CA VAL A 144 13.61 -25.18 -5.04
C VAL A 144 13.52 -23.84 -4.28
N THR A 145 12.67 -22.91 -4.70
CA THR A 145 12.57 -21.55 -4.11
C THR A 145 11.41 -21.37 -3.12
N TYR A 146 10.68 -22.42 -2.78
CA TYR A 146 9.53 -22.44 -1.86
C TYR A 146 9.58 -23.68 -0.95
N ASN A 147 9.08 -23.57 0.28
CA ASN A 147 8.72 -24.71 1.13
C ASN A 147 7.21 -24.95 1.08
N GLU A 148 6.78 -26.21 1.19
CA GLU A 148 5.36 -26.65 1.14
C GLU A 148 4.41 -25.86 2.06
N ASP A 149 4.92 -25.19 3.10
CA ASP A 149 4.15 -24.44 4.10
C ASP A 149 3.88 -22.97 3.75
N GLY A 150 4.35 -22.49 2.60
CA GLY A 150 4.07 -21.11 2.17
C GLY A 150 5.15 -20.08 2.50
N TYR A 151 6.31 -20.50 3.03
CA TYR A 151 7.41 -19.62 3.46
C TYR A 151 8.80 -20.01 2.94
#